data_AF-A0AAN7P9S6-F1
#
_entry.id   AF-A0AAN7P9S6-F1
#
_cell.length_a   1.000
_cell.length_b   1.000
_cell.length_c   1.000
_cell.angle_alpha   90.00
_cell.angle_beta   90.00
_cell.angle_gamma   90.00
#
_symmetry.space_group_name_H-M   'P 1'
#
loop_
_entity.id
_entity.type
_entity.pdbx_description
1 polymer ?
#
loop_
_entity_poly.entity_id
_entity_poly.type
_entity_poly.pdbx_seq_one_letter_code
_entity_poly.pdbx_strand_id
1 'polypeptide(L)'
;MEIQVNMEIEVNEVVRLGNYSTNRNRPILVKLSSFNRKRDILKAAKKLKGTKIYITEDFPKKIQEERKFLIEKMKEARQEGNRAYVVYNKLIINSTSYKVQQLSEDQQAKICSIHNQNIKNTETRANDSQIEKIRKKGARTVDERSPQEVKMPEIRRPFKLIKQGSKNE
;
A
#
# COMPACT_ATOMS: atom_id res chain seq x y z
N MET A 1 -8.43 39.65 22.36
CA MET A 1 -7.19 38.91 22.67
C MET A 1 -6.58 38.50 21.34
N GLU A 2 -5.58 39.24 20.88
CA GLU A 2 -4.83 38.88 19.68
C GLU A 2 -3.78 37.84 20.04
N ILE A 3 -3.73 36.74 19.29
CA ILE A 3 -2.65 35.77 19.42
C ILE A 3 -1.65 36.10 18.31
N GLN A 4 -0.64 36.91 18.63
CA GLN A 4 0.56 37.02 17.80
C GLN A 4 1.45 35.81 18.05
N VAL A 5 1.65 34.99 17.02
CA VAL A 5 2.72 33.99 16.99
C VAL A 5 3.69 34.38 15.88
N ASN A 6 4.51 35.40 16.13
CA ASN A 6 5.71 35.61 15.34
C ASN A 6 6.77 34.66 15.87
N MET A 7 6.94 33.52 15.22
CA MET A 7 8.12 32.71 15.44
C MET A 7 8.72 32.34 14.10
N GLU A 8 9.93 32.84 13.84
CA GLU A 8 10.78 32.34 12.76
C GLU A 8 10.79 30.81 12.85
N ILE A 9 10.28 30.17 11.80
CA ILE A 9 10.43 28.73 11.64
C ILE A 9 11.83 28.57 11.06
N GLU A 10 12.77 28.16 11.90
CA GLU A 10 14.10 27.76 11.45
C GLU A 10 13.99 26.46 10.62
N VAL A 11 13.98 26.64 9.30
CA VAL A 11 14.02 25.57 8.32
C VAL A 11 15.47 25.38 7.91
N ASN A 12 15.99 24.17 8.12
CA ASN A 12 17.34 23.82 7.71
C ASN A 12 17.40 23.47 6.23
N GLU A 13 16.43 22.68 5.75
CA GLU A 13 16.49 22.12 4.40
C GLU A 13 15.09 21.87 3.85
N VAL A 14 14.90 22.13 2.56
CA VAL A 14 13.65 21.84 1.84
C VAL A 14 13.99 21.17 0.51
N VAL A 15 13.49 19.95 0.32
CA VAL A 15 13.76 19.15 -0.88
C VAL A 15 12.46 18.59 -1.43
N ARG A 16 12.30 18.58 -2.77
CA ARG A 16 11.22 17.83 -3.42
C ARG A 16 11.65 16.39 -3.64
N LEU A 17 10.85 15.42 -3.23
CA LEU A 17 11.14 14.00 -3.40
C LEU A 17 10.61 13.46 -4.74
N GLY A 18 11.25 12.40 -5.26
CA GLY A 18 10.82 11.68 -6.47
C GLY A 18 11.08 12.41 -7.80
N ASN A 19 10.64 11.81 -8.91
CA ASN A 19 10.79 12.40 -10.24
C ASN A 19 9.62 13.32 -10.59
N TYR A 20 9.85 14.29 -11.48
CA TYR A 20 8.79 15.16 -12.00
C TYR A 20 7.79 14.36 -12.84
N SER A 21 6.50 14.65 -12.65
CA SER A 21 5.41 14.08 -13.44
C SER A 21 4.28 15.11 -13.57
N THR A 22 3.76 15.30 -14.78
CA THR A 22 2.70 16.28 -15.07
C THR A 22 1.40 16.01 -14.31
N ASN A 23 1.14 14.74 -13.95
CA ASN A 23 -0.12 14.32 -13.35
C ASN A 23 -0.11 14.26 -11.81
N ARG A 24 1.05 14.46 -11.17
CA ARG A 24 1.18 14.27 -9.72
C ARG A 24 2.12 15.29 -9.09
N ASN A 25 1.66 15.90 -7.99
CA ASN A 25 2.50 16.76 -7.19
C ASN A 25 3.53 15.93 -6.41
N ARG A 26 4.79 16.36 -6.47
CA ARG A 26 5.88 15.76 -5.71
C ARG A 26 5.77 16.13 -4.22
N PRO A 27 5.97 15.18 -3.29
CA PRO A 27 6.03 15.52 -1.88
C PRO A 27 7.25 16.38 -1.58
N ILE A 28 7.12 17.25 -0.59
CA ILE A 28 8.19 18.12 -0.10
C ILE A 28 8.65 17.59 1.25
N LEU A 29 9.94 17.32 1.38
CA LEU A 29 10.60 17.02 2.64
C LEU A 29 11.12 18.33 3.23
N VAL A 30 10.74 18.61 4.48
CA VAL A 30 11.19 19.79 5.22
C VAL A 30 11.94 19.33 6.47
N LYS A 31 13.21 19.71 6.58
CA LYS A 31 14.04 19.49 7.75
C LYS A 31 13.98 20.74 8.62
N LEU A 32 13.51 20.57 9.85
CA LEU A 32 13.39 21.64 10.83
C LEU A 32 14.54 21.55 11.84
N SER A 33 14.98 22.69 12.36
CA SER A 33 15.99 22.75 13.44
C SER A 33 15.44 22.23 14.76
N SER A 34 14.17 22.55 15.03
CA SER A 34 13.53 22.29 16.33
C SER A 34 12.49 21.18 16.27
N PHE A 35 12.65 20.13 17.07
CA PHE A 35 11.66 19.06 17.21
C PHE A 35 10.33 19.54 17.81
N ASN A 36 10.36 20.50 18.73
CA ASN A 36 9.16 21.10 19.30
C ASN A 36 8.30 21.77 18.20
N ARG A 37 8.94 22.45 17.24
CA ARG A 37 8.23 23.05 16.10
C ARG A 37 7.67 22.01 15.15
N LYS A 38 8.41 20.94 14.87
CA LYS A 38 7.87 19.78 14.14
C LYS A 38 6.58 19.29 14.80
N ARG A 39 6.59 19.11 16.13
CA ARG A 39 5.43 18.66 16.90
C ARG A 39 4.24 19.62 16.80
N ASP A 40 4.47 20.93 16.91
CA ASP A 40 3.41 21.92 16.84
C ASP A 40 2.80 22.01 15.44
N ILE A 41 3.64 21.94 14.39
CA ILE A 41 3.19 21.87 12.99
C ILE A 41 2.32 20.62 12.76
N LEU A 42 2.74 19.45 13.25
CA LEU A 42 1.97 18.21 13.12
C LEU A 42 0.64 18.26 13.89
N LYS A 43 0.61 18.88 15.07
CA LYS A 43 -0.64 19.13 15.82
C LYS A 43 -1.58 20.06 15.05
N ALA A 44 -1.04 21.07 14.37
CA ALA A 44 -1.79 22.01 13.56
C ALA A 44 -2.25 21.42 12.21
N ALA A 45 -1.59 20.39 11.70
CA ALA A 45 -1.91 19.74 10.41
C ALA A 45 -3.37 19.26 10.32
N LYS A 46 -4.03 18.97 11.45
CA LYS A 46 -5.46 18.63 11.50
C LYS A 46 -6.38 19.76 10.97
N LYS A 47 -5.91 21.01 10.96
CA LYS A 47 -6.62 22.17 10.42
C LYS A 47 -6.65 22.18 8.89
N LEU A 48 -5.79 21.37 8.23
CA LEU A 48 -5.75 21.24 6.76
C LEU A 48 -6.82 20.28 6.23
N LYS A 49 -7.65 19.67 7.09
CA LYS A 49 -8.78 18.85 6.67
C LYS A 49 -9.72 19.65 5.76
N GLY A 50 -10.12 19.05 4.64
CA GLY A 50 -10.92 19.71 3.60
C GLY A 50 -10.08 20.34 2.47
N THR A 51 -8.77 20.48 2.67
CA THR A 51 -7.84 20.85 1.59
C THR A 51 -7.25 19.60 0.92
N LYS A 52 -6.56 19.80 -0.21
CA LYS A 52 -5.80 18.74 -0.92
C LYS A 52 -4.37 18.58 -0.38
N ILE A 53 -4.04 19.21 0.74
CA ILE A 53 -2.69 19.25 1.31
C ILE A 53 -2.68 18.46 2.62
N TYR A 54 -1.63 17.67 2.82
CA TYR A 54 -1.40 16.90 4.03
C TYR A 54 0.03 17.07 4.50
N ILE A 55 0.23 17.05 5.81
CA ILE A 55 1.54 17.09 6.45
C ILE A 55 1.63 15.83 7.31
N THR A 56 2.66 15.03 7.06
CA THR A 56 2.92 13.78 7.76
C THR A 56 4.38 13.72 8.19
N GLU A 57 4.67 12.86 9.17
CA GLU A 57 6.06 12.57 9.53
C GLU A 57 6.76 11.74 8.46
N ASP A 58 8.04 12.04 8.26
CA ASP A 58 8.94 11.19 7.49
C ASP A 58 9.49 10.09 8.40
N PHE A 59 9.22 8.84 8.04
CA PHE A 59 9.61 7.65 8.81
C PHE A 59 10.56 6.78 7.97
N PRO A 60 11.50 6.05 8.60
CA PRO A 60 12.29 5.06 7.88
C PRO A 60 11.40 3.94 7.33
N LYS A 61 11.83 3.32 6.23
CA LYS A 61 11.06 2.32 5.48
C LYS A 61 10.46 1.21 6.36
N LYS A 62 11.23 0.67 7.30
CA LYS A 62 10.77 -0.33 8.27
C LYS A 62 9.52 0.13 9.04
N ILE A 63 9.53 1.37 9.53
CA ILE A 63 8.40 1.94 10.27
C ILE A 63 7.23 2.24 9.33
N GLN A 64 7.48 2.65 8.09
CA GLN A 64 6.41 2.85 7.10
C GLN A 64 5.65 1.54 6.82
N GLU A 65 6.37 0.43 6.67
CA GLU A 65 5.79 -0.91 6.46
C GLU A 65 5.00 -1.37 7.69
N GLU A 66 5.57 -1.26 8.89
CA GLU A 66 4.88 -1.54 10.15
C GLU A 66 3.59 -0.71 10.28
N ARG A 67 3.66 0.59 9.96
CA ARG A 67 2.50 1.49 10.01
C ARG A 67 1.43 1.12 8.99
N LYS A 68 1.79 0.66 7.79
CA LYS A 68 0.81 0.22 6.79
C LYS A 68 -0.04 -0.92 7.35
N PHE A 69 0.61 -1.92 7.94
CA PHE A 69 -0.07 -3.04 8.61
C PHE A 69 -0.93 -2.57 9.80
N LEU A 70 -0.39 -1.70 10.66
CA LEU A 70 -1.14 -1.17 11.82
C LEU A 70 -2.35 -0.33 11.40
N ILE A 71 -2.28 0.39 10.27
CA ILE A 71 -3.40 1.17 9.75
C ILE A 71 -4.51 0.27 9.24
N GLU A 72 -4.19 -0.88 8.63
CA GLU A 72 -5.17 -1.89 8.22
C GLU A 72 -5.90 -2.44 9.46
N LYS A 73 -5.16 -2.87 10.49
CA LYS A 73 -5.74 -3.34 11.76
C LYS A 73 -6.53 -2.26 12.50
N MET A 74 -6.09 -1.01 12.45
CA MET A 74 -6.82 0.13 13.00
C MET A 74 -8.18 0.31 12.32
N LYS A 75 -8.27 0.10 11.00
CA LYS A 75 -9.54 0.20 10.26
C LYS A 75 -10.50 -0.92 10.66
N GLU A 76 -10.00 -2.15 10.77
CA GLU A 76 -10.79 -3.30 11.26
C GLU A 76 -11.37 -3.00 12.66
N ALA A 77 -10.53 -2.59 13.62
CA ALA A 77 -10.98 -2.26 14.97
C ALA A 77 -12.02 -1.12 14.98
N ARG A 78 -11.90 -0.13 14.09
CA ARG A 78 -12.90 0.94 13.96
C ARG A 78 -14.22 0.45 13.38
N GLN A 79 -14.20 -0.53 12.48
CA GLN A 79 -15.42 -1.14 11.92
C GLN A 79 -16.17 -1.93 12.99
N GLU A 80 -15.44 -2.56 13.92
CA GLU A 80 -15.99 -3.23 15.10
C GLU A 80 -16.53 -2.27 16.17
N GLY A 81 -16.41 -0.94 15.97
CA GLY A 81 -16.88 0.08 16.92
C GLY A 81 -15.86 0.49 17.98
N ASN A 82 -14.62 0.00 17.91
CA ASN A 82 -13.57 0.37 18.87
C ASN A 82 -12.93 1.72 18.55
N ARG A 83 -12.51 2.45 19.59
CA ARG A 83 -11.74 3.68 19.44
C ARG A 83 -10.27 3.34 19.20
N ALA A 84 -9.88 3.32 17.92
CA ALA A 84 -8.51 2.98 17.51
C ALA A 84 -7.75 4.12 16.81
N TYR A 85 -6.45 4.26 17.08
CA TYR A 85 -5.54 5.18 16.40
C TYR A 85 -4.09 4.70 16.43
N VAL A 86 -3.30 5.03 15.41
CA VAL A 86 -1.87 4.66 15.32
C VAL A 86 -0.99 5.83 15.76
N VAL A 87 -0.08 5.57 16.70
CA VAL A 87 0.95 6.52 17.15
C VAL A 87 2.31 5.91 16.90
N TYR A 88 3.16 6.58 16.11
CA TYR A 88 4.47 6.09 15.71
C TYR A 88 4.42 4.66 15.14
N ASN A 89 4.92 3.64 15.84
CA ASN A 89 4.87 2.23 15.44
C ASN A 89 3.97 1.37 16.35
N LYS A 90 2.94 1.97 16.96
CA LYS A 90 2.01 1.30 17.87
C LYS A 90 0.57 1.60 17.49
N LEU A 91 -0.28 0.60 17.62
CA LEU A 91 -1.74 0.74 17.52
C LEU A 91 -2.32 0.87 18.93
N ILE A 92 -3.12 1.91 19.18
CA ILE A 92 -3.86 2.08 20.42
C ILE A 92 -5.33 1.75 20.16
N ILE A 93 -5.89 0.79 20.90
CA ILE A 93 -7.32 0.43 20.86
C ILE A 93 -7.86 0.55 22.29
N ASN A 94 -8.86 1.40 22.51
CA ASN A 94 -9.51 1.59 23.82
C ASN A 94 -8.51 1.80 24.98
N SER A 95 -7.40 2.51 24.70
CA SER A 95 -6.27 2.80 25.62
C SER A 95 -5.22 1.70 25.79
N THR A 96 -5.39 0.54 25.17
CA THR A 96 -4.38 -0.54 25.16
C THR A 96 -3.46 -0.40 23.95
N SER A 97 -2.14 -0.55 24.17
CA SER A 97 -1.15 -0.42 23.09
C SER A 97 -0.67 -1.77 22.56
N TYR A 98 -0.67 -1.91 21.24
CA TYR A 98 -0.25 -3.11 20.52
C TYR A 98 0.91 -2.79 19.57
N LYS A 99 1.92 -3.66 19.58
CA LYS A 99 3.01 -3.66 18.58
C LYS A 99 2.69 -4.63 17.45
N VAL A 100 3.39 -4.49 16.33
CA VAL A 100 3.24 -5.38 15.16
C VAL A 100 3.42 -6.86 15.53
N GLN A 101 4.43 -7.17 16.34
CA GLN A 101 4.76 -8.55 16.76
C GLN A 101 3.56 -9.25 17.43
N GLN A 102 2.88 -8.55 18.34
CA GLN A 102 1.75 -9.07 19.10
C GLN A 102 0.51 -9.27 18.22
N LEU A 103 0.35 -8.46 17.16
CA LEU A 103 -0.77 -8.55 16.22
C LEU A 103 -0.54 -9.57 15.10
N SER A 104 0.72 -9.97 14.86
CA SER A 104 1.06 -11.03 13.91
C SER A 104 0.85 -12.44 14.48
N GLU A 105 0.84 -12.59 15.80
CA GLU A 105 0.60 -13.88 16.48
C GLU A 105 -0.83 -14.40 16.23
N ASP A 106 -1.82 -13.51 16.11
CA ASP A 106 -3.21 -13.88 15.73
C ASP A 106 -3.32 -14.41 14.29
N GLN A 107 -2.40 -14.02 13.39
CA GLN A 107 -2.31 -14.58 12.04
C GLN A 107 -1.64 -15.96 12.06
N GLN A 108 -0.63 -16.17 12.91
CA GLN A 108 0.04 -17.47 13.06
C GLN A 108 -0.91 -18.51 13.65
N ALA A 109 -1.75 -18.15 14.62
CA ALA A 109 -2.78 -19.05 15.15
C ALA A 109 -3.76 -19.49 14.06
N LYS A 110 -4.23 -18.57 13.20
CA LYS A 110 -5.11 -18.89 12.06
C LYS A 110 -4.42 -19.73 10.98
N ILE A 111 -3.17 -19.43 10.63
CA ILE A 111 -2.39 -20.19 9.63
C ILE A 111 -2.08 -21.61 10.13
N CYS A 112 -1.67 -21.76 11.40
CA CYS A 112 -1.42 -23.06 12.02
C CYS A 112 -2.70 -23.91 12.15
N SER A 113 -3.85 -23.29 12.45
CA SER A 113 -5.15 -24.00 12.45
C SER A 113 -5.56 -24.49 11.05
N ILE A 114 -5.31 -23.71 9.99
CA ILE A 114 -5.56 -24.11 8.59
C ILE A 114 -4.61 -25.24 8.16
N HIS A 115 -3.34 -25.18 8.56
CA HIS A 115 -2.35 -26.23 8.26
C HIS A 115 -2.74 -27.59 8.86
N ASN A 116 -3.19 -27.62 10.12
CA ASN A 116 -3.64 -28.84 10.80
C ASN A 116 -4.94 -29.45 10.24
N GLN A 117 -5.83 -28.64 9.66
CA GLN A 117 -7.04 -29.15 8.99
C GLN A 117 -6.71 -29.79 7.63
N ASN A 118 -5.73 -29.25 6.91
CA ASN A 118 -5.29 -29.82 5.63
C ASN A 118 -4.55 -31.15 5.79
N ILE A 119 -3.74 -31.32 6.84
CA ILE A 119 -3.00 -32.58 7.13
C ILE A 119 -3.98 -33.74 7.40
N LYS A 120 -5.05 -33.50 8.18
CA LYS A 120 -6.08 -34.51 8.49
C LYS A 120 -6.91 -34.92 7.26
N ASN A 121 -7.06 -34.01 6.30
CA ASN A 121 -7.78 -34.27 5.05
C ASN A 121 -6.92 -34.97 3.98
N THR A 122 -5.60 -34.88 4.06
CA THR A 122 -4.68 -35.62 3.16
C THR A 122 -4.49 -37.07 3.58
N GLU A 123 -4.52 -37.39 4.87
CA GLU A 123 -4.42 -38.76 5.38
C GLU A 123 -5.69 -39.59 5.08
N THR A 124 -6.84 -38.96 4.92
CA THR A 124 -8.11 -39.63 4.56
C THR A 124 -8.30 -39.83 3.05
N ARG A 125 -7.50 -39.19 2.19
CA ARG A 125 -7.56 -39.34 0.72
C ARG A 125 -6.53 -40.33 0.15
N ALA A 126 -5.62 -40.84 0.98
CA ALA A 126 -4.59 -41.78 0.57
C ALA A 126 -5.06 -43.25 0.54
N ASN A 127 -6.28 -43.53 1.01
CA ASN A 127 -6.88 -44.86 0.94
C ASN A 127 -8.08 -44.85 -0.02
N ASP A 128 -7.82 -44.89 -1.32
CA ASP A 128 -8.73 -45.51 -2.28
C ASP A 128 -7.94 -46.04 -3.48
N SER A 129 -8.00 -47.35 -3.63
CA SER A 129 -7.26 -48.22 -4.54
C SER A 129 -7.69 -48.10 -6.01
N GLN A 130 -7.77 -46.88 -6.55
CA GLN A 130 -8.33 -46.64 -7.89
C GLN A 130 -7.48 -45.79 -8.87
N ILE A 131 -6.27 -45.34 -8.53
CA ILE A 131 -5.49 -44.44 -9.41
C ILE A 131 -4.63 -45.17 -10.49
N GLU A 132 -4.36 -46.46 -10.39
CA GLU A 132 -3.49 -47.15 -11.38
C GLU A 132 -4.15 -47.49 -12.73
N LYS A 133 -5.47 -47.31 -12.91
CA LYS A 133 -6.16 -47.68 -14.17
C LYS A 133 -6.19 -46.57 -15.23
N ILE A 134 -5.82 -45.33 -14.90
CA ILE A 134 -5.92 -44.18 -15.82
C ILE A 134 -4.65 -44.04 -16.71
N ARG A 135 -3.49 -44.55 -16.29
CA ARG A 135 -2.22 -44.37 -17.01
C ARG A 135 -1.98 -45.27 -18.22
N LYS A 136 -2.88 -46.21 -18.55
CA LYS A 136 -2.70 -47.16 -19.68
C LYS A 136 -3.56 -46.87 -20.93
N LYS A 137 -4.32 -45.77 -20.99
CA LYS A 137 -5.09 -45.40 -22.20
C LYS A 137 -4.81 -43.95 -22.59
N GLY A 138 -3.66 -43.70 -23.23
CA GLY A 138 -3.34 -42.35 -23.69
C GLY A 138 -1.97 -42.20 -24.34
N ALA A 139 -1.49 -43.19 -25.09
CA ALA A 139 -0.42 -42.94 -26.04
C ALA A 139 -1.05 -42.24 -27.26
N ARG A 140 -0.81 -40.94 -27.43
CA ARG A 140 -1.00 -40.25 -28.72
C ARG A 140 0.35 -39.69 -29.14
N THR A 141 0.75 -40.03 -30.35
CA THR A 141 1.96 -39.60 -31.05
C THR A 141 1.97 -38.08 -31.25
N VAL A 142 3.17 -37.52 -31.33
CA VAL A 142 3.40 -36.09 -31.59
C VAL A 142 3.16 -35.84 -33.08
N ASP A 143 2.08 -35.16 -33.45
CA ASP A 143 1.91 -34.65 -34.82
C ASP A 143 2.66 -33.31 -34.94
N GLU A 144 3.62 -33.24 -35.87
CA GLU A 144 4.28 -32.00 -36.28
C GLU A 144 3.25 -31.06 -36.92
N ARG A 145 3.01 -29.90 -36.29
CA ARG A 145 2.30 -28.78 -36.92
C ARG A 145 3.31 -27.69 -37.30
N SER A 146 3.34 -27.40 -38.59
CA SER A 146 4.11 -26.33 -39.22
C SER A 146 3.83 -24.95 -38.60
N PRO A 147 4.84 -24.06 -38.46
CA PRO A 147 4.64 -22.75 -37.85
C PRO A 147 3.68 -21.90 -38.69
N GLN A 148 2.55 -21.48 -38.10
CA GLN A 148 1.70 -20.44 -38.68
C GLN A 148 2.15 -19.07 -38.16
N GLU A 149 2.41 -18.16 -39.09
CA GLU A 149 2.87 -16.79 -38.88
C GLU A 149 1.87 -15.99 -38.03
N VAL A 150 2.30 -15.53 -36.84
CA VAL A 150 1.48 -14.66 -35.98
C VAL A 150 1.54 -13.24 -36.53
N LYS A 151 0.48 -12.76 -37.19
CA LYS A 151 0.36 -11.35 -37.61
C LYS A 151 0.26 -10.44 -36.38
N MET A 152 1.18 -9.47 -36.24
CA MET A 152 1.12 -8.41 -35.23
C MET A 152 -0.16 -7.56 -35.42
N PRO A 153 -0.83 -7.13 -34.33
CA PRO A 153 -1.98 -6.26 -34.43
C PRO A 153 -1.58 -4.84 -34.88
N GLU A 154 -2.32 -4.30 -35.85
CA GLU A 154 -2.11 -2.96 -36.39
C GLU A 154 -2.28 -1.86 -35.33
N ILE A 155 -1.31 -0.94 -35.30
CA ILE A 155 -1.29 0.26 -34.46
C ILE A 155 -2.49 1.14 -34.84
N ARG A 156 -3.46 1.26 -33.93
CA ARG A 156 -4.62 2.13 -34.14
C ARG A 156 -4.24 3.61 -33.99
N ARG A 157 -4.07 4.24 -35.16
CA ARG A 157 -4.27 5.66 -35.55
C ARG A 157 -3.23 6.71 -35.13
N PRO A 158 -2.73 7.54 -36.07
CA PRO A 158 -1.86 8.68 -35.77
C PRO A 158 -2.65 9.87 -35.18
N PHE A 159 -2.00 10.60 -34.26
CA PHE A 159 -2.51 11.84 -33.68
C PHE A 159 -2.81 12.89 -34.76
N LYS A 160 -4.01 13.48 -34.72
CA LYS A 160 -4.42 14.59 -35.57
C LYS A 160 -3.80 15.88 -35.03
N LEU A 161 -2.86 16.49 -35.77
CA LEU A 161 -2.34 17.82 -35.45
C LEU A 161 -3.47 18.85 -35.53
N ILE A 162 -3.69 19.58 -34.43
CA ILE A 162 -4.55 20.77 -34.42
C ILE A 162 -3.74 21.91 -35.04
N LYS A 163 -4.14 22.37 -36.23
CA LYS A 163 -3.63 23.62 -36.83
C LYS A 163 -4.11 24.79 -35.97
N GLN A 164 -3.17 25.61 -35.47
CA GLN A 164 -3.53 26.93 -34.95
C GLN A 164 -3.85 27.83 -36.14
N GLY A 165 -5.07 28.35 -36.18
CA GLY A 165 -5.50 29.36 -37.12
C GLY A 165 -4.98 30.73 -36.71
N SER A 166 -4.25 31.35 -37.62
CA SER A 166 -3.99 32.78 -37.69
C SER A 166 -5.31 33.56 -37.71
N LYS A 167 -5.48 34.52 -36.81
CA LYS A 167 -6.40 35.65 -37.04
C LYS A 167 -5.57 36.90 -37.24
N ASN A 168 -5.58 37.38 -38.48
CA ASN A 168 -5.32 38.75 -38.86
C ASN A 168 -6.65 39.50 -38.73
N GLU A 169 -6.67 40.58 -37.96
CA GLU A 169 -7.32 41.88 -38.22
C GLU A 169 -7.04 42.81 -37.05
#